data_AF-A0A924ELQ3-F1
#
_entry.id   AF-A0A924ELQ3-F1
#
_cell.length_a   1.000
_cell.length_b   1.000
_cell.length_c   1.000
_cell.angle_alpha   90.00
_cell.angle_beta   90.00
_cell.angle_gamma   90.00
#
_symmetry.space_group_name_H-M   'P 1'
#
loop_
_entity.id
_entity.type
_entity.pdbx_description
1 polymer ?
#
loop_
_entity_poly.entity_id
_entity_poly.type
_entity_poly.pdbx_seq_one_letter_code
_entity_poly.pdbx_strand_id
1 'polypeptide(L)'
;MISWRKHYKTVLIAVGLLLSTSASVHAQTGDPSNGEKIFKANCTACHALDKQVVGPALGGIVAKVKADANVGPDWLHKWIKDNKTLRASGDKYANEIF
;
A
#
# COMPACT_ATOMS: atom_id res chain seq x y z
N MET A 1 -7.17 20.45 -50.36
CA MET A 1 -5.81 20.65 -49.78
C MET A 1 -5.96 20.67 -48.26
N ILE A 2 -5.52 19.62 -47.57
CA ILE A 2 -5.63 19.54 -46.10
C ILE A 2 -4.64 20.54 -45.48
N SER A 3 -5.16 21.49 -44.69
CA SER A 3 -4.35 22.50 -44.01
C SER A 3 -3.65 21.88 -42.79
N TRP A 4 -2.47 21.30 -43.01
CA TRP A 4 -1.62 20.67 -41.99
C TRP A 4 -1.31 21.61 -40.81
N ARG A 5 -1.35 22.93 -41.06
CA ARG A 5 -1.13 23.99 -40.06
C ARG A 5 -2.20 24.06 -38.96
N LYS A 6 -3.42 23.55 -39.18
CA LYS A 6 -4.46 23.53 -38.14
C LYS A 6 -4.31 22.30 -37.25
N HIS A 7 -3.99 21.16 -37.85
CA HIS A 7 -3.88 19.88 -37.14
C HIS A 7 -2.68 19.85 -36.18
N TYR A 8 -1.53 20.45 -36.54
CA TYR A 8 -0.37 20.47 -35.61
C TYR A 8 -0.65 21.29 -34.34
N LYS A 9 -1.37 22.41 -34.44
CA LYS A 9 -1.71 23.24 -33.27
C LYS A 9 -2.66 22.50 -32.33
N THR A 10 -3.68 21.84 -32.88
CA THR A 10 -4.62 21.05 -32.09
C THR A 10 -3.93 19.88 -31.39
N VAL A 11 -3.01 19.19 -32.08
CA VAL A 11 -2.21 18.10 -31.49
C VAL A 11 -1.30 18.62 -30.39
N LEU A 12 -0.60 19.74 -30.59
CA LEU A 12 0.29 20.32 -29.56
C LEU A 12 -0.49 20.78 -28.32
N ILE A 13 -1.68 21.35 -28.48
CA ILE A 13 -2.56 21.74 -27.36
C ILE A 13 -3.04 20.49 -26.61
N ALA A 14 -3.47 19.45 -27.32
CA ALA A 14 -3.92 18.20 -26.71
C ALA A 14 -2.79 17.50 -25.93
N VAL A 15 -1.57 17.47 -26.49
CA VAL A 15 -0.38 16.90 -25.83
C VAL A 15 0.01 17.72 -24.60
N GLY A 16 -0.04 19.06 -24.67
CA GLY A 16 0.22 19.92 -23.51
C GLY A 16 -0.81 19.72 -22.39
N LEU A 17 -2.08 19.52 -22.74
CA LEU A 17 -3.15 19.25 -21.77
C LEU A 17 -2.97 17.88 -21.10
N LEU A 18 -2.57 16.85 -21.87
CA LEU A 18 -2.27 15.50 -21.38
C LEU A 18 -1.05 15.46 -20.46
N LEU A 19 -0.02 16.27 -20.72
CA LEU A 19 1.15 16.35 -19.84
C LEU A 19 0.84 17.01 -18.49
N SER A 20 -0.12 17.94 -18.45
CA SER A 20 -0.45 18.71 -17.25
C SER A 20 -1.16 17.88 -16.16
N THR A 21 -1.80 16.77 -16.51
CA THR A 21 -2.51 15.90 -15.56
C THR A 21 -1.63 14.80 -14.95
N SER A 22 -0.38 14.66 -15.42
CA SER A 22 0.53 13.59 -14.98
C SER A 22 1.30 13.91 -13.69
N ALA A 23 1.16 15.12 -13.13
CA ALA A 23 1.98 15.58 -11.99
C ALA A 23 1.41 15.27 -10.60
N SER A 24 0.23 14.65 -10.49
CA SER A 24 -0.50 14.53 -9.21
C SER A 24 -0.67 13.10 -8.70
N VAL A 25 0.33 12.24 -8.88
CA VAL A 25 0.43 10.98 -8.12
C VAL A 25 1.09 11.25 -6.77
N HIS A 26 0.36 11.89 -5.86
CA HIS A 26 0.77 11.91 -4.46
C HIS A 26 0.58 10.51 -3.87
N ALA A 27 1.69 9.86 -3.50
CA ALA A 27 1.65 8.78 -2.53
C ALA A 27 0.98 9.33 -1.26
N GLN A 28 -0.23 8.85 -0.96
CA GLN A 28 -0.93 9.24 0.26
C GLN A 28 -0.06 8.79 1.43
N THR A 29 0.61 9.72 2.09
CA THR A 29 1.33 9.43 3.33
C THR A 29 0.30 8.94 4.35
N GLY A 30 0.52 7.77 4.94
CA GLY A 30 -0.37 7.22 5.95
C GLY A 30 -0.55 8.19 7.12
N ASP A 31 -1.74 8.21 7.73
CA ASP A 31 -2.05 8.98 8.94
C ASP A 31 -1.82 8.12 10.18
N PRO A 32 -0.75 8.36 10.97
CA PRO A 32 -0.46 7.57 12.17
C PRO A 32 -1.53 7.72 13.26
N SER A 33 -2.16 8.89 13.37
CA SER A 33 -3.21 9.14 14.36
C SER A 33 -4.46 8.31 14.05
N ASN A 34 -4.84 8.25 12.78
CA ASN A 34 -5.92 7.37 12.35
C ASN A 34 -5.55 5.89 12.48
N GLY A 35 -4.30 5.52 12.15
CA GLY A 35 -3.78 4.17 12.34
C GLY A 35 -3.87 3.70 13.79
N GLU A 36 -3.52 4.56 14.75
CA GLU A 36 -3.64 4.28 16.19
C GLU A 36 -5.09 4.02 16.60
N LYS A 37 -6.04 4.84 16.12
CA LYS A 37 -7.47 4.65 16.40
C LYS A 37 -7.98 3.30 15.88
N ILE A 38 -7.61 2.94 14.66
CA ILE A 38 -7.99 1.65 14.05
C ILE A 38 -7.40 0.49 14.85
N PHE A 39 -6.12 0.58 15.23
CA PHE A 39 -5.42 -0.45 16.00
C PHE A 39 -6.09 -0.66 17.37
N LYS A 40 -6.39 0.43 18.08
CA LYS A 40 -7.10 0.39 19.36
C LYS A 40 -8.50 -0.20 19.27
N ALA A 41 -9.21 0.04 18.16
CA ALA A 41 -10.57 -0.44 17.98
C ALA A 41 -10.65 -1.93 17.58
N ASN A 42 -9.67 -2.43 16.82
CA ASN A 42 -9.80 -3.73 16.15
C ASN A 42 -8.69 -4.75 16.48
N CYS A 43 -7.53 -4.31 16.97
CA CYS A 43 -6.34 -5.16 17.06
C CYS A 43 -5.93 -5.46 18.50
N THR A 44 -6.16 -4.53 19.42
CA THR A 44 -5.70 -4.60 20.82
C THR A 44 -6.32 -5.72 21.64
N ALA A 45 -7.44 -6.29 21.20
CA ALA A 45 -8.01 -7.49 21.80
C ALA A 45 -7.05 -8.69 21.72
N CYS A 46 -6.23 -8.74 20.67
CA CYS A 46 -5.29 -9.85 20.44
C CYS A 46 -3.83 -9.43 20.39
N HIS A 47 -3.48 -8.17 20.12
CA HIS A 47 -2.10 -7.76 19.93
C HIS A 47 -1.74 -6.54 20.78
N ALA A 48 -0.58 -6.58 21.43
CA ALA A 48 0.08 -5.40 21.99
C ALA A 48 1.30 -5.01 21.13
N LEU A 49 1.90 -3.86 21.41
CA LEU A 49 3.08 -3.39 20.66
C LEU A 49 4.39 -3.92 21.26
N ASP A 50 4.43 -4.13 22.56
CA ASP A 50 5.63 -4.35 23.35
C ASP A 50 5.73 -5.76 23.95
N LYS A 51 4.61 -6.50 23.98
CA LYS A 51 4.55 -7.85 24.56
C LYS A 51 3.57 -8.74 23.83
N GLN A 52 3.76 -10.04 23.97
CA GLN A 52 2.78 -11.01 23.53
C GLN A 52 1.57 -10.98 24.46
N VAL A 53 0.37 -11.05 23.87
CA VAL A 53 -0.88 -11.28 24.59
C VAL A 53 -1.52 -12.56 24.04
N VAL A 54 -2.62 -12.49 23.30
CA VAL A 54 -3.13 -13.64 22.52
C VAL A 54 -2.27 -13.87 21.29
N GLY A 55 -1.98 -12.80 20.56
CA GLY A 55 -1.08 -12.74 19.43
C GLY A 55 0.27 -12.11 19.77
N PRO A 56 1.26 -12.23 18.87
CA PRO A 56 2.60 -11.65 19.05
C PRO A 56 2.57 -10.13 19.17
N ALA A 57 3.63 -9.59 19.77
CA ALA A 57 3.88 -8.15 19.79
C ALA A 57 4.07 -7.63 18.35
N LEU A 58 3.41 -6.51 18.02
CA LEU A 58 3.45 -5.92 16.67
C LEU A 58 4.39 -4.69 16.56
N GLY A 59 5.07 -4.31 17.64
CA GLY A 59 6.13 -3.31 17.59
C GLY A 59 7.23 -3.72 16.61
N GLY A 60 7.59 -2.84 15.69
CA GLY A 60 8.63 -3.10 14.70
C GLY A 60 8.24 -4.07 13.57
N ILE A 61 6.97 -4.44 13.43
CA ILE A 61 6.53 -5.45 12.44
C ILE A 61 6.95 -5.13 11.00
N VAL A 62 6.97 -3.85 10.62
CA VAL A 62 7.44 -3.41 9.28
C VAL A 62 8.90 -3.79 9.04
N ALA A 63 9.76 -3.60 10.04
CA ALA A 63 11.17 -3.98 9.94
C ALA A 63 11.34 -5.50 9.95
N LYS A 64 10.56 -6.22 10.77
CA LYS A 64 10.59 -7.69 10.83
C LYS A 64 10.27 -8.32 9.47
N VAL A 65 9.15 -7.97 8.84
CA VAL A 65 8.78 -8.57 7.54
C VAL A 65 9.75 -8.20 6.41
N LYS A 66 10.41 -7.03 6.54
CA LYS A 66 11.48 -6.63 5.63
C LYS A 66 12.73 -7.49 5.82
N ALA A 67 13.09 -7.82 7.05
CA ALA A 67 14.23 -8.70 7.33
C ALA A 67 13.95 -10.15 6.92
N ASP A 68 12.76 -10.67 7.24
CA ASP A 68 12.44 -12.09 7.07
C ASP A 68 12.17 -12.47 5.62
N ALA A 69 11.43 -11.62 4.89
CA ALA A 69 10.95 -11.95 3.54
C ALA A 69 11.19 -10.85 2.50
N ASN A 70 11.94 -9.80 2.85
CA ASN A 70 12.17 -8.64 1.99
C ASN A 70 10.88 -7.93 1.53
N VAL A 71 9.78 -8.07 2.28
CA VAL A 71 8.49 -7.41 2.00
C VAL A 71 8.31 -6.14 2.83
N GLY A 72 7.24 -5.38 2.59
CA GLY A 72 7.02 -4.07 3.22
C GLY A 72 5.55 -3.73 3.47
N PRO A 73 5.22 -2.45 3.67
CA PRO A 73 3.86 -2.01 4.02
C PRO A 73 2.76 -2.50 3.08
N ASP A 74 3.02 -2.60 1.77
CA ASP A 74 2.03 -3.09 0.80
C ASP A 74 1.66 -4.56 1.02
N TRP A 75 2.63 -5.38 1.41
CA TRP A 75 2.39 -6.77 1.76
C TRP A 75 1.61 -6.86 3.08
N LEU A 76 1.98 -6.05 4.08
CA LEU A 76 1.24 -5.96 5.35
C LEU A 76 -0.21 -5.55 5.13
N HIS A 77 -0.48 -4.58 4.26
CA HIS A 77 -1.85 -4.19 3.92
C HIS A 77 -2.67 -5.35 3.33
N LYS A 78 -2.07 -6.16 2.45
CA LYS A 78 -2.73 -7.36 1.90
C LYS A 78 -2.98 -8.40 2.99
N TRP A 79 -1.98 -8.67 3.81
CA TRP A 79 -2.05 -9.62 4.93
C TRP A 79 -3.13 -9.23 5.95
N ILE A 80 -3.16 -7.95 6.36
CA ILE A 80 -4.11 -7.44 7.35
C ILE A 80 -5.54 -7.45 6.81
N LYS A 81 -5.74 -7.09 5.53
CA LYS A 81 -7.09 -7.05 4.93
C LYS A 81 -7.67 -8.43 4.67
N ASP A 82 -6.88 -9.33 4.09
CA ASP A 82 -7.34 -10.68 3.75
C ASP A 82 -6.14 -11.64 3.61
N ASN A 83 -5.67 -12.15 4.76
CA ASN A 83 -4.59 -13.13 4.78
C ASN A 83 -4.96 -14.42 4.03
N LYS A 84 -6.24 -14.80 3.97
CA LYS A 84 -6.68 -16.04 3.31
C LYS A 84 -6.46 -15.93 1.81
N THR A 85 -6.86 -14.81 1.20
CA THR A 85 -6.62 -14.57 -0.23
C THR A 85 -5.12 -14.46 -0.54
N LEU A 86 -4.34 -13.76 0.30
CA LEU A 86 -2.89 -13.66 0.11
C LEU A 86 -2.18 -15.02 0.20
N ARG A 87 -2.62 -15.90 1.10
CA ARG A 87 -2.11 -17.27 1.19
C ARG A 87 -2.52 -18.12 -0.01
N ALA A 88 -3.79 -18.02 -0.41
CA ALA A 88 -4.33 -18.74 -1.55
C ALA A 88 -3.66 -18.35 -2.88
N SER A 89 -3.08 -17.14 -2.99
CA SER A 89 -2.28 -16.75 -4.15
C SER A 89 -0.91 -17.44 -4.23
N GLY A 90 -0.57 -18.29 -3.27
CA GLY A 90 0.71 -19.00 -3.21
C GLY A 90 1.86 -18.16 -2.64
N ASP A 91 1.56 -17.08 -1.91
CA ASP A 91 2.60 -16.30 -1.22
C ASP A 91 3.32 -17.20 -0.20
N LYS A 92 4.63 -17.41 -0.41
CA LYS A 92 5.42 -18.36 0.38
C LYS A 92 5.51 -17.93 1.85
N TYR A 93 5.77 -16.65 2.09
CA TYR A 93 5.95 -16.13 3.42
C TYR A 93 4.63 -16.11 4.19
N ALA A 94 3.53 -15.70 3.54
CA ALA A 94 2.20 -15.75 4.12
C ALA A 94 1.78 -17.17 4.53
N ASN A 95 2.18 -18.20 3.76
CA ASN A 95 1.90 -19.59 4.09
C ASN A 95 2.82 -20.17 5.16
N GLU A 96 4.02 -19.64 5.32
CA GLU A 96 4.98 -20.05 6.35
C GLU A 96 4.57 -19.57 7.76
N ILE A 97 3.98 -18.37 7.85
CA ILE A 97 3.70 -17.73 9.14
C ILE A 97 2.28 -17.90 9.67
N PHE A 98 1.39 -18.57 8.93
CA PHE A 98 0.00 -18.80 9.33
C PHE A 98 -0.14 -20.11 10.12
#